data_AF-A0A7Y5WH90-F1
#
_entry.id   AF-A0A7Y5WH90-F1
#
_cell.length_a   1.000
_cell.length_b   1.000
_cell.length_c   1.000
_cell.angle_alpha   90.00
_cell.angle_beta   90.00
_cell.angle_gamma   90.00
#
_symmetry.space_group_name_H-M   'P 1'
#
loop_
_entity.id
_entity.type
_entity.pdbx_description
1 polymer ?
#
loop_
_entity_poly.entity_id
_entity_poly.type
_entity_poly.pdbx_seq_one_letter_code
_entity_poly.pdbx_strand_id
1 'polypeptide(L)' 'AAVLAHLLRAARDEGLRRVSLETGSMESFAAARRLYARAGFAECPPFGDYAPSAASTFMTRSLEEPSPVPRGAPRAP' A
#
# COMPACT_ATOMS: atom_id res chain seq x y z
N ALA A 1 -4.12 -2.30 14.19
CA ALA A 1 -2.76 -2.65 13.74
C ALA A 1 -1.85 -1.43 13.84
N ALA A 2 -1.14 -1.28 14.97
CA ALA A 2 -0.34 -0.10 15.25
C ALA A 2 0.94 -0.03 14.39
N VAL A 3 1.63 -1.17 14.22
CA VAL A 3 2.89 -1.25 13.46
C VAL A 3 2.67 -0.92 11.98
N LEU A 4 1.68 -1.54 11.32
CA LEU A 4 1.38 -1.25 9.91
C LEU A 4 1.06 0.24 9.68
N ALA A 5 0.27 0.85 10.56
CA ALA A 5 -0.05 2.27 10.47
C ALA A 5 1.19 3.16 10.67
N HIS A 6 2.10 2.77 11.55
CA HIS A 6 3.37 3.47 11.75
C HIS A 6 4.28 3.38 10.52
N LEU A 7 4.45 2.19 9.94
CA LEU A 7 5.24 1.98 8.73
C LEU A 7 4.71 2.80 7.53
N LEU A 8 3.38 2.83 7.37
CA LEU A 8 2.74 3.62 6.31
C LEU A 8 2.87 5.14 6.52
N ARG A 9 3.06 5.61 7.75
CA ARG A 9 3.36 7.02 8.03
C ARG A 9 4.81 7.32 7.69
N ALA A 10 5.75 6.53 8.21
CA ALA A 10 7.17 6.67 7.90
C ALA A 10 7.43 6.68 6.39
N ALA A 11 6.81 5.76 5.64
CA ALA A 11 6.92 5.71 4.19
C ALA A 11 6.39 6.99 3.49
N ARG A 12 5.34 7.62 4.03
CA ARG A 12 4.86 8.91 3.50
C ARG A 12 5.81 10.05 3.83
N ASP A 13 6.34 10.07 5.04
CA ASP A 13 7.26 11.11 5.51
C ASP A 13 8.58 11.08 4.70
N GLU A 14 8.98 9.90 4.22
CA GLU A 14 10.09 9.71 3.28
C GLU A 14 9.75 10.03 1.82
N GLY A 15 8.50 10.43 1.51
CA GLY A 15 8.07 10.75 0.15
C GLY A 15 7.86 9.53 -0.75
N LEU A 16 7.77 8.31 -0.19
CA LEU A 16 7.47 7.11 -0.97
C LEU A 16 6.05 7.18 -1.53
N ARG A 17 5.90 6.76 -2.79
CA ARG A 17 4.63 6.84 -3.52
C ARG A 17 3.78 5.58 -3.38
N ARG A 18 4.40 4.47 -2.99
CA ARG A 18 3.79 3.14 -2.99
C ARG A 18 4.51 2.22 -2.02
N VAL A 19 3.75 1.36 -1.36
CA VAL A 19 4.26 0.24 -0.55
C VAL A 19 3.72 -1.05 -1.13
N SER A 20 4.61 -2.01 -1.36
CA SER A 20 4.25 -3.36 -1.80
C SER A 20 4.74 -4.38 -0.79
N LEU A 21 4.01 -5.47 -0.62
CA LEU A 21 4.34 -6.56 0.28
C LEU A 21 4.03 -7.92 -0.35
N GLU A 22 4.74 -8.93 0.14
CA GLU A 22 4.44 -10.33 -0.10
C GLU A 22 3.85 -10.95 1.18
N THR A 23 2.86 -11.82 1.04
CA THR A 23 2.34 -12.65 2.12
C THR A 23 1.96 -14.04 1.60
N GLY A 24 1.82 -15.03 2.48
CA GLY A 24 1.42 -16.36 2.05
C GLY A 24 -0.01 -16.39 1.50
N SER A 25 -0.28 -17.28 0.55
CA SER A 25 -1.61 -17.53 -0.05
C SER A 25 -2.44 -18.53 0.77
N MET A 26 -1.80 -19.32 1.63
CA MET A 26 -2.47 -20.32 2.49
C MET A 26 -3.47 -19.68 3.46
N GLU A 27 -4.44 -20.47 3.95
CA GLU A 27 -5.50 -19.99 4.83
C GLU A 27 -4.98 -19.46 6.18
N SER A 28 -3.85 -19.99 6.65
CA SER A 28 -3.13 -19.48 7.83
C SER A 28 -2.76 -17.99 7.72
N PHE A 29 -2.60 -17.47 6.50
CA PHE A 29 -2.32 -16.06 6.22
C PHE A 29 -3.57 -15.22 5.87
N ALA A 30 -4.78 -15.81 5.88
CA ALA A 30 -6.01 -15.10 5.54
C ALA A 30 -6.26 -13.90 6.46
N ALA A 31 -5.91 -14.01 7.75
CA ALA A 31 -6.01 -12.90 8.69
C ALA A 31 -5.09 -11.72 8.31
N ALA A 32 -3.86 -12.02 7.85
CA ALA A 32 -2.92 -11.01 7.38
C ALA A 32 -3.41 -10.34 6.08
N ARG A 33 -3.86 -11.13 5.09
CA ARG A 33 -4.44 -10.60 3.85
C ARG A 33 -5.64 -9.68 4.11
N ARG A 34 -6.53 -10.07 5.03
CA ARG A 34 -7.67 -9.23 5.46
C ARG A 34 -7.22 -7.95 6.14
N LEU A 35 -6.16 -8.00 6.96
CA LEU A 35 -5.59 -6.82 7.59
C LEU A 35 -5.04 -5.83 6.56
N TYR A 36 -4.27 -6.31 5.59
CA TYR A 36 -3.71 -5.46 4.54
C TYR A 36 -4.79 -4.90 3.62
N ALA A 37 -5.78 -5.71 3.22
CA ALA A 37 -6.92 -5.25 2.44
C ALA A 37 -7.70 -4.12 3.15
N ARG A 38 -7.97 -4.26 4.46
CA ARG A 38 -8.59 -3.20 5.26
C ARG A 38 -7.73 -1.94 5.38
N ALA A 39 -6.41 -2.10 5.30
CA ALA A 39 -5.48 -0.98 5.25
C ALA A 39 -5.33 -0.37 3.85
N GLY A 40 -6.12 -0.79 2.86
CA GLY A 40 -6.12 -0.22 1.50
C GLY A 40 -5.09 -0.82 0.54
N PHE A 41 -4.55 -1.99 0.85
CA PHE A 41 -3.75 -2.75 -0.11
C PHE A 41 -4.66 -3.53 -1.05
N ALA A 42 -4.27 -3.60 -2.33
CA ALA A 42 -4.91 -4.43 -3.35
C ALA A 42 -3.92 -5.47 -3.87
N GLU A 43 -4.41 -6.62 -4.31
CA GLU A 43 -3.56 -7.64 -4.93
C GLU A 43 -2.89 -7.09 -6.21
N CYS A 44 -1.64 -7.46 -6.43
CA CYS A 44 -0.86 -7.06 -7.60
C CYS A 44 0.00 -8.21 -8.11
N PRO A 45 0.52 -8.12 -9.33
CA PRO A 45 1.57 -9.03 -9.77
C PRO A 45 2.80 -8.98 -8.86
N PRO A 46 3.68 -9.99 -8.90
CA PRO A 46 4.99 -9.92 -8.28
C PRO A 46 5.76 -8.67 -8.72
N PHE A 47 6.62 -8.16 -7.83
CA PHE A 47 7.41 -6.95 -8.07
C PHE A 47 8.89 -7.23 -7.85
N GLY A 48 9.78 -6.44 -8.44
CA GLY A 48 11.22 -6.69 -8.37
C GLY A 48 11.59 -8.07 -8.94
N ASP A 49 12.46 -8.79 -8.25
CA ASP A 49 12.93 -10.12 -8.65
C ASP A 49 12.09 -11.27 -8.07
N TYR A 50 10.95 -10.97 -7.43
CA TYR A 50 10.07 -11.99 -6.87
C TYR A 50 9.35 -12.74 -7.99
N ALA A 51 9.47 -14.07 -8.01
CA ALA A 51 8.75 -14.92 -8.95
C ALA A 51 7.33 -15.23 -8.46
N PRO A 52 6.33 -15.32 -9.36
CA PRO A 52 5.01 -15.78 -8.98
C PRO A 52 5.10 -17.23 -8.48
N SER A 53 4.64 -17.46 -7.25
CA SER A 53 4.51 -18.79 -6.67
C SER A 53 3.06 -19.02 -6.26
N ALA A 54 2.57 -20.26 -6.35
CA ALA A 54 1.21 -20.59 -5.88
C ALA A 54 1.03 -20.35 -4.37
N ALA A 55 2.15 -20.24 -3.62
CA ALA A 55 2.16 -20.02 -2.19
C ALA A 55 2.25 -18.53 -1.80
N SER A 56 2.47 -17.62 -2.75
CA SER A 56 2.69 -16.19 -2.51
C SER A 56 1.54 -15.34 -3.06
N THR A 57 1.07 -14.39 -2.25
CA THR A 57 0.15 -13.33 -2.63
C THR A 57 0.90 -12.01 -2.49
N PHE A 58 0.94 -11.22 -3.56
CA PHE A 58 1.54 -9.90 -3.55
C PHE A 58 0.44 -8.85 -3.45
N MET A 59 0.65 -7.83 -2.64
CA MET A 59 -0.30 -6.72 -2.49
C MET A 59 0.42 -5.38 -2.51
N THR A 60 -0.21 -4.35 -3.06
CA THR A 60 0.33 -3.01 -3.16
C THR A 60 -0.68 -1.96 -2.72
N ARG A 61 -0.17 -0.85 -2.17
CA ARG A 61 -0.96 0.33 -1.81
C ARG A 61 -0.24 1.58 -2.28
N SER A 62 -0.95 2.43 -3.01
CA SER A 62 -0.50 3.79 -3.29
C SER A 62 -0.56 4.65 -2.02
N LEU A 63 0.51 5.40 -1.78
CA LEU A 63 0.63 6.37 -0.70
C LEU A 63 0.37 7.80 -1.16
N GLU A 64 0.23 8.01 -2.46
CA GLU A 64 -0.33 9.23 -3.03
C GLU A 64 -1.68 9.50 -2.37
N GLU A 65 -1.72 10.49 -1.48
CA GLU A 65 -3.01 11.06 -1.13
C GLU A 65 -3.65 11.57 -2.43
N PRO A 66 -4.98 11.44 -2.58
CA PRO A 66 -5.67 12.24 -3.59
C PRO A 66 -5.29 13.68 -3.27
N SER A 67 -4.47 14.29 -4.14
CA SER A 67 -3.99 15.66 -3.98
C SER A 67 -5.16 16.54 -3.55
N PRO A 68 -5.11 17.22 -2.39
CA PRO A 68 -6.11 18.22 -2.10
C PRO A 68 -5.99 19.25 -3.22
N VAL A 69 -7.05 19.38 -4.04
CA VAL A 69 -7.19 20.40 -5.08
C VAL A 69 -6.46 21.67 -4.63
N PRO A 70 -5.51 22.21 -5.42
CA PRO A 70 -4.75 23.39 -5.00
C PRO A 70 -5.74 24.53 -4.73
N ARG A 71 -6.01 24.80 -3.44
CA ARG A 71 -6.75 25.98 -2.99
C ARG A 71 -5.84 27.18 -3.14
N GLY A 72 -5.81 27.75 -4.34
CA GLY A 72 -4.99 28.91 -4.62
C GLY A 72 -4.87 29.25 -6.09
N ALA A 73 -5.98 29.45 -6.79
CA ALA A 73 -5.95 30.35 -7.95
C ALA A 73 -6.28 31.76 -7.43
N PRO A 74 -5.38 32.75 -7.52
CA PRO A 74 -5.77 34.13 -7.28
C PRO A 74 -6.80 34.51 -8.35
N ARG A 75 -7.99 34.93 -7.92
CA ARG A 75 -8.86 35.74 -8.79
C ARG A 75 -8.09 37.05 -9.03
N ALA A 76 -7.46 37.14 -10.20
CA ALA A 76 -6.94 38.38 -10.76
C ALA A 76 -8.09 39.41 -10.88
N PRO A 77 -7.78 40.72 -10.83
CA PRO A 77 -8.71 41.78 -10.45
C PRO A 77 -9.97 41.89 -11.32
#